data_AF-A0A8T6HW22-F1
#
_entry.id   AF-A0A8T6HW22-F1
#
_cell.length_a   1.000
_cell.length_b   1.000
_cell.length_c   1.000
_cell.angle_alpha   90.00
_cell.angle_beta   90.00
_cell.angle_gamma   90.00
#
_symmetry.space_group_name_H-M   'P 1'
#
loop_
_entity.id
_entity.type
_entity.pdbx_description
1 polymer ?
#
loop_
_entity_poly.entity_id
_entity_poly.type
_entity_poly.pdbx_seq_one_letter_code
_entity_poly.pdbx_strand_id
1 'polypeptide(L)'
;MTDKTESPQNLDFEKALKELESIVERMERGEQTLEQAMRDFERGMLLSGQCRKSLDEAQLRIERLIARNGDELLGPMDSGHADDGQDSGAGDDNKP
;
A
#
# COMPACT_ATOMS: atom_id res chain seq x y z
N MET A 1 -23.51 -17.12 0.76
CA MET A 1 -23.30 -15.86 0.01
C MET A 1 -22.72 -14.85 0.98
N THR A 2 -21.49 -14.41 0.68
CA THR A 2 -20.64 -13.36 1.29
C THR A 2 -21.22 -12.53 2.46
N ASP A 3 -20.66 -12.77 3.65
CA ASP A 3 -20.72 -11.84 4.78
C ASP A 3 -19.81 -10.64 4.46
N LYS A 4 -20.40 -9.55 3.97
CA LYS A 4 -19.67 -8.30 3.73
C LYS A 4 -20.11 -7.33 4.82
N THR A 5 -19.45 -7.42 5.97
CA THR A 5 -19.51 -6.39 7.01
C THR A 5 -18.79 -5.15 6.49
N GLU A 6 -19.40 -4.42 5.56
CA GLU A 6 -18.82 -3.20 5.00
C GLU A 6 -18.89 -2.07 6.03
N SER A 7 -17.73 -1.69 6.54
CA SER A 7 -17.64 -0.53 7.43
C SER A 7 -17.95 0.77 6.65
N PRO A 8 -18.58 1.78 7.28
CA PRO A 8 -18.93 3.04 6.60
C PRO A 8 -17.77 3.71 5.86
N GLN A 9 -16.55 3.59 6.39
CA GLN A 9 -15.32 4.10 5.77
C GLN A 9 -15.01 3.45 4.41
N ASN A 10 -15.37 2.17 4.23
CA ASN A 10 -15.15 1.45 2.99
C ASN A 10 -16.13 1.90 1.90
N LEU A 11 -17.38 2.16 2.28
CA LEU A 11 -18.40 2.71 1.38
C LEU A 11 -18.05 4.13 0.92
N ASP A 12 -17.47 4.95 1.80
CA ASP A 12 -17.01 6.30 1.43
C ASP A 12 -15.80 6.27 0.51
N PHE A 13 -14.87 5.32 0.71
CA PHE A 13 -13.74 5.11 -0.20
C PHE A 13 -14.20 4.68 -1.59
N GLU A 14 -15.03 3.64 -1.71
CA GLU A 14 -15.49 3.14 -3.01
C GLU A 14 -16.25 4.20 -3.81
N LYS A 15 -17.07 5.02 -3.13
CA LYS A 15 -17.76 6.15 -3.76
C LYS A 15 -16.79 7.22 -4.25
N ALA A 16 -15.84 7.62 -3.42
CA ALA A 16 -14.85 8.63 -3.77
C ALA A 16 -13.98 8.19 -4.96
N LEU A 17 -13.57 6.92 -4.97
CA LEU A 17 -12.81 6.32 -6.06
C LEU A 17 -13.61 6.32 -7.37
N LYS A 18 -14.86 5.87 -7.33
CA LYS A 18 -15.73 5.83 -8.52
C LYS A 18 -16.00 7.22 -9.11
N GLU A 19 -16.16 8.22 -8.25
CA GLU A 19 -16.31 9.60 -8.70
C GLU A 19 -15.03 10.14 -9.34
N LEU A 20 -13.86 9.80 -8.77
CA LEU A 20 -12.56 10.18 -9.32
C LEU A 20 -12.32 9.56 -10.69
N GLU A 21 -12.61 8.27 -10.87
CA GLU A 21 -12.57 7.58 -12.17
C GLU A 21 -13.44 8.29 -13.21
N SER A 22 -14.68 8.64 -12.82
CA SER A 22 -15.61 9.35 -13.69
C SER A 22 -15.12 10.75 -14.09
N ILE A 23 -14.35 11.42 -13.23
CA ILE A 23 -13.70 12.71 -13.51
C ILE A 23 -12.55 12.52 -14.49
N VAL A 24 -11.67 11.54 -14.25
CA VAL A 24 -10.54 11.23 -15.14
C VAL A 24 -11.04 10.93 -16.54
N GLU A 25 -12.06 10.06 -16.67
CA GLU A 25 -12.67 9.75 -17.96
C GLU A 25 -13.23 11.00 -18.68
N ARG A 26 -13.81 11.95 -17.94
CA ARG A 26 -14.31 13.21 -18.51
C ARG A 26 -13.17 14.08 -19.02
N MET A 27 -12.09 14.19 -18.25
CA MET A 27 -10.91 14.98 -18.60
C MET A 27 -10.19 14.39 -19.82
N GLU A 28 -10.10 13.06 -19.91
CA GLU A 28 -9.49 12.35 -21.04
C GLU A 28 -10.26 12.51 -22.36
N ARG A 29 -11.60 12.64 -22.29
CA ARG A 29 -12.42 12.90 -23.49
C ARG A 29 -12.14 14.28 -24.11
N GLY A 30 -11.70 15.26 -23.32
CA GLY A 30 -11.28 16.57 -23.83
C GLY A 30 -12.39 17.46 -24.42
N GLU A 31 -13.67 17.10 -24.26
CA GLU A 31 -14.81 17.86 -24.80
C GLU A 31 -15.33 18.97 -23.86
N GLN A 32 -14.58 19.30 -22.81
CA GLN A 32 -15.00 20.19 -21.74
C GLN A 32 -14.56 21.64 -21.98
N THR A 33 -15.34 22.59 -21.46
CA THR A 33 -14.89 23.99 -21.37
C THR A 33 -13.76 24.11 -20.33
N LEU A 34 -12.93 25.14 -20.45
CA LEU A 34 -11.85 25.41 -19.48
C LEU A 34 -12.37 25.46 -18.04
N GLU A 35 -13.50 26.12 -17.81
CA GLU A 35 -14.11 26.22 -16.47
C GLU A 35 -14.61 24.87 -15.94
N GLN A 36 -15.10 24.00 -16.82
CA GLN A 36 -15.47 22.64 -16.44
C GLN A 36 -14.23 21.80 -16.10
N ALA A 37 -13.18 21.89 -16.91
CA ALA A 37 -11.92 21.19 -16.67
C ALA A 37 -11.27 21.62 -15.34
N MET A 38 -11.31 22.92 -15.01
CA MET A 38 -10.83 23.44 -13.73
C MET A 38 -11.62 22.88 -12.54
N ARG A 39 -12.96 22.85 -12.63
CA ARG A 39 -13.81 22.26 -11.58
C ARG A 39 -13.56 20.77 -11.39
N ASP A 40 -13.45 20.03 -12.49
CA ASP A 40 -13.18 18.60 -12.46
C ASP A 40 -11.78 18.33 -11.88
N PHE A 41 -10.77 19.13 -12.20
CA PHE A 41 -9.44 19.04 -11.61
C PHE A 41 -9.45 19.29 -10.10
N GLU A 42 -10.07 20.38 -9.64
CA GLU A 42 -10.18 20.70 -8.20
C GLU A 42 -10.90 19.58 -7.44
N ARG A 43 -12.01 19.08 -7.99
CA ARG A 43 -12.75 17.96 -7.41
C ARG A 43 -11.92 16.69 -7.38
N GLY A 44 -11.19 16.40 -8.46
CA GLY A 44 -10.29 15.25 -8.56
C GLY A 44 -9.18 15.27 -7.51
N MET A 45 -8.58 16.44 -7.25
CA MET A 45 -7.58 16.58 -6.18
C MET A 45 -8.16 16.28 -4.80
N LEU A 46 -9.37 16.78 -4.51
CA LEU A 46 -10.05 16.54 -3.23
C LEU A 46 -10.34 15.05 -3.02
N LEU A 47 -10.87 14.39 -4.05
CA LEU A 47 -11.20 12.96 -4.01
C LEU A 47 -9.93 12.10 -3.87
N SER A 48 -8.87 12.43 -4.59
CA SER A 48 -7.57 11.75 -4.46
C SER A 48 -7.01 11.85 -3.03
N GLY A 49 -7.09 13.03 -2.41
CA GLY A 49 -6.72 13.24 -1.01
C GLY A 49 -7.57 12.42 -0.04
N GLN A 50 -8.89 12.34 -0.28
CA GLN A 50 -9.80 11.52 0.52
C GLN A 50 -9.46 10.03 0.41
N CYS A 51 -9.22 9.52 -0.80
CA CYS A 51 -8.82 8.14 -1.03
C CYS A 51 -7.51 7.80 -0.29
N ARG A 52 -6.50 8.67 -0.38
CA ARG A 52 -5.24 8.49 0.37
C ARG A 52 -5.51 8.39 1.87
N LYS A 53 -6.27 9.32 2.43
CA LYS A 53 -6.59 9.33 3.85
C LYS A 53 -7.28 8.04 4.31
N SER A 54 -8.24 7.53 3.54
CA SER A 54 -8.91 6.26 3.85
C SER A 54 -7.94 5.08 3.85
N LEU A 55 -6.99 5.05 2.90
CA LEU A 55 -5.95 4.00 2.86
C LEU A 55 -5.00 4.10 4.05
N ASP A 56 -4.57 5.32 4.41
CA ASP A 56 -3.69 5.55 5.57
C ASP A 56 -4.37 5.10 6.88
N GLU A 57 -5.65 5.41 7.05
CA GLU A 57 -6.44 4.97 8.21
C GLU A 57 -6.60 3.45 8.27
N ALA A 58 -6.80 2.80 7.12
CA ALA A 58 -6.87 1.36 7.02
C ALA A 58 -5.53 0.70 7.38
N GLN A 59 -4.41 1.23 6.86
CA GLN A 59 -3.06 0.77 7.19
C GLN A 59 -2.80 0.88 8.69
N LEU A 60 -3.05 2.05 9.29
CA LEU A 60 -2.89 2.26 10.74
C LEU A 60 -3.74 1.29 11.57
N ARG A 61 -4.93 0.93 11.08
CA ARG A 61 -5.79 -0.05 11.76
C ARG A 61 -5.19 -1.44 11.69
N ILE A 62 -4.62 -1.85 10.54
CA ILE A 62 -3.93 -3.13 10.37
C ILE A 62 -2.71 -3.19 11.30
N GLU A 63 -1.87 -2.16 11.29
CA GLU A 63 -0.68 -2.08 12.15
C GLU A 63 -1.05 -2.24 13.64
N ARG A 64 -2.12 -1.56 14.10
CA ARG A 64 -2.61 -1.72 15.48
C ARG A 64 -3.13 -3.13 15.77
N LEU A 65 -3.77 -3.79 14.81
CA LEU A 65 -4.25 -5.17 14.98
C LEU A 65 -3.07 -6.14 15.06
N ILE A 66 -2.07 -5.99 14.20
CA ILE A 66 -0.83 -6.77 14.25
C ILE A 66 -0.10 -6.54 15.56
N ALA A 67 0.04 -5.30 16.02
CA ALA A 67 0.69 -4.98 17.29
C ALA A 67 -0.06 -5.54 18.52
N ARG A 68 -1.41 -5.57 18.48
CA ARG A 68 -2.22 -6.20 19.55
C ARG A 68 -2.15 -7.72 19.54
N ASN A 69 -1.98 -8.33 18.36
CA ASN A 69 -1.75 -9.76 18.18
C ASN A 69 -0.25 -10.13 18.18
N GLY A 70 0.62 -9.15 18.44
CA GLY A 70 2.07 -9.18 18.24
C GLY A 70 2.86 -9.99 19.25
N ASP A 71 2.23 -10.95 19.93
CA ASP A 71 2.92 -12.01 20.68
C ASP A 71 2.98 -13.33 19.88
N GLU A 72 2.17 -13.49 18.81
CA GLU A 72 2.10 -14.77 18.06
C GLU A 72 2.50 -14.71 16.57
N LEU A 73 2.52 -13.56 15.90
CA LEU A 73 2.67 -13.53 14.43
C LEU A 73 4.04 -13.07 13.89
N LEU A 74 4.86 -12.39 14.70
CA LEU A 74 6.18 -11.91 14.28
C LEU A 74 7.27 -12.63 15.08
N GLY A 75 7.46 -13.91 14.80
CA GLY A 75 8.73 -14.56 15.10
C GLY A 75 9.88 -13.78 14.47
N PRO A 76 11.09 -13.80 15.07
CA PRO A 76 12.22 -13.02 14.57
C PRO A 76 12.43 -13.35 13.09
N MET A 77 12.30 -12.34 12.23
CA MET A 77 12.80 -12.42 10.86
C MET A 77 14.28 -12.72 11.00
N ASP A 78 14.65 -13.97 10.74
CA ASP A 78 16.02 -14.44 10.70
C ASP A 78 16.75 -13.63 9.63
N SER A 79 17.40 -12.55 10.07
CA SER A 79 18.46 -11.90 9.32
C SER A 79 19.69 -12.82 9.36
N GLY A 80 19.55 -13.99 8.76
CA GLY A 80 20.60 -14.96 8.51
C GLY A 80 21.41 -14.57 7.28
N HIS A 81 22.18 -13.50 7.40
CA HIS A 81 23.38 -13.29 6.58
C HIS A 81 24.57 -13.17 7.52
N ALA A 82 24.93 -14.32 8.10
CA ALA A 82 26.26 -14.58 8.60
C ALA A 82 26.79 -15.77 7.78
N ASP A 83 27.30 -15.48 6.57
CA ASP A 83 28.26 -16.37 5.92
C ASP A 83 29.65 -15.75 6.13
N ASP A 84 30.13 -15.84 7.38
CA ASP A 84 31.55 -15.76 7.69
C ASP A 84 32.16 -17.11 7.26
N GLY A 85 32.42 -17.23 5.96
CA GLY A 85 33.13 -18.35 5.36
C GLY A 85 34.62 -18.32 5.73
N GLN A 86 34.93 -18.65 6.97
CA GLN A 86 36.29 -18.93 7.42
C GLN A 86 36.55 -20.43 7.29
N ASP A 87 37.01 -20.87 6.12
CA ASP A 87 37.63 -22.19 5.96
C ASP A 87 39.15 -22.06 6.11
N SER A 88 39.64 -22.57 7.23
CA SER A 88 41.06 -22.73 7.52
C SER A 88 41.34 -24.22 7.72
N GLY A 89 42.12 -24.80 6.81
CA GLY A 89 42.81 -26.10 6.96
C GLY A 89 43.72 -26.32 5.76
N ALA A 90 45.04 -26.08 5.83
CA ALA A 90 46.08 -26.90 6.46
C ALA A 90 46.36 -28.23 5.73
N GLY A 91 47.62 -28.38 5.28
CA GLY A 91 48.23 -29.61 4.74
C GLY A 91 48.43 -29.53 3.23
N ASP A 92 49.51 -29.98 2.62
CA ASP A 92 50.80 -30.53 3.03
C ASP A 92 51.61 -30.63 1.70
N ASP A 93 52.92 -30.85 1.79
CA ASP A 93 53.73 -31.53 0.76
C ASP A 93 54.16 -30.77 -0.51
N ASN A 94 55.25 -30.02 -0.32
CA ASN A 94 56.57 -30.28 -0.93
C ASN A 94 56.65 -31.21 -2.19
N LYS A 95 57.33 -30.65 -3.22
CA LYS A 95 58.35 -31.27 -4.11
C LYS A 95 57.92 -31.61 -5.56
N PRO A 96 58.84 -31.63 -6.55
CA PRO A 96 60.24 -31.16 -6.63
C PRO A 96 60.44 -29.80 -7.32
#